data_AF-A0A953LM08-F1
#
_entry.id   AF-A0A953LM08-F1
#
_cell.length_a   1.000
_cell.length_b   1.000
_cell.length_c   1.000
_cell.angle_alpha   90.00
_cell.angle_beta   90.00
_cell.angle_gamma   90.00
#
_symmetry.space_group_name_H-M   'P 1'
#
loop_
_entity.id
_entity.type
_entity.pdbx_description
1 polymer ?
#
loop_
_entity_poly.entity_id
_entity_poly.type
_entity_poly.pdbx_seq_one_letter_code
_entity_poly.pdbx_strand_id
1 'polypeptide(L)'
;MNALGILAFALVLAPGSASPQVETLPAADLPVIEKVIRDNIGWALTKDRPLLESTLAQDERLFIFNPTPEATVGWQEFVKGFDFWMDPRFKATHLDIRELRIDRSRSGDVAWWSCILDDLGEWDGRPIGWKDTRWTGVLERRDGNWRIVQMHFSFAQVRDPVGIAVQTSGPFAVRTYLVWDEATREAAMIDPGSAVDELVATLQGKGLKLKYLLLTHGHQDHVASLDALRVRFPGALLGYSDREREDLGAYAGWRTPFAAADVAVIVNPTDNLPTFDGLGATMENAGRLASAGVQVLFSGGRSLTHLAVLAIATGMDPAAA
;
A
#
# COMPACT_ATOMS: atom_id res chain seq x y z
N MET A 1 36.05 -29.58 66.92
CA MET A 1 35.76 -29.57 65.47
C MET A 1 34.28 -29.29 65.28
N ASN A 2 34.00 -28.35 64.38
CA ASN A 2 32.71 -27.92 63.83
C ASN A 2 31.74 -27.14 64.73
N ALA A 3 31.87 -25.80 64.66
CA ALA A 3 30.80 -24.86 64.97
C ALA A 3 29.86 -24.75 63.75
N LEU A 4 28.59 -25.11 63.92
CA LEU A 4 27.52 -24.73 62.99
C LEU A 4 26.94 -23.39 63.46
N GLY A 5 27.15 -22.33 62.68
CA GLY A 5 26.46 -21.07 62.84
C GLY A 5 25.07 -21.15 62.22
N ILE A 6 24.02 -20.94 63.01
CA ILE A 6 22.67 -20.69 62.53
C ILE A 6 22.48 -19.17 62.51
N LEU A 7 22.50 -18.57 61.32
CA LEU A 7 22.07 -17.19 61.11
C LEU A 7 20.53 -17.15 61.10
N ALA A 8 19.94 -16.55 62.13
CA ALA A 8 18.53 -16.18 62.12
C ALA A 8 18.37 -14.84 61.37
N PHE A 9 17.79 -14.88 60.18
CA PHE A 9 17.39 -13.66 59.45
C PHE A 9 16.08 -13.15 60.06
N ALA A 10 16.13 -12.03 60.78
CA ALA A 10 14.94 -11.27 61.16
C ALA A 10 14.44 -10.49 59.93
N LEU A 11 13.30 -10.92 59.38
CA LEU A 11 12.62 -10.22 58.29
C LEU A 11 11.96 -8.97 58.87
N VAL A 12 12.59 -7.80 58.72
CA VAL A 12 11.96 -6.51 59.00
C VAL A 12 10.98 -6.23 57.86
N LEU A 13 9.69 -6.41 58.12
CA LEU A 13 8.62 -5.96 57.23
C LEU A 13 8.58 -4.42 57.26
N ALA A 14 9.17 -3.79 56.24
CA ALA A 14 8.91 -2.38 55.97
C ALA A 14 7.41 -2.20 55.65
N PRO A 15 6.75 -1.14 56.14
CA PRO A 15 5.37 -0.85 55.75
C PRO A 15 5.34 -0.72 54.22
N GLY A 16 4.50 -1.54 53.58
CA GLY A 16 4.38 -1.57 52.13
C GLY A 16 4.18 -0.17 51.59
N SER A 17 5.02 0.23 50.64
CA SER A 17 4.78 1.41 49.81
C SER A 17 3.38 1.24 49.23
N ALA A 18 2.46 2.13 49.61
CA ALA A 18 1.17 2.20 48.97
C ALA A 18 1.42 2.26 47.46
N SER A 19 0.82 1.35 46.70
CA SER A 19 0.77 1.46 45.24
C SER A 19 0.32 2.89 44.93
N PRO A 20 1.00 3.64 44.04
CA PRO A 20 0.54 4.96 43.67
C PRO A 20 -0.92 4.82 43.25
N GLN A 21 -1.81 5.48 44.00
CA GLN A 21 -3.21 5.53 43.60
C GLN A 21 -3.22 6.15 42.22
N VAL A 22 -3.75 5.41 41.25
CA VAL A 22 -4.03 5.94 39.92
C VAL A 22 -5.03 7.05 40.14
N GLU A 23 -4.55 8.29 40.18
CA GLU A 23 -5.39 9.46 40.27
C GLU A 23 -6.26 9.46 39.01
N THR A 24 -7.54 9.13 39.18
CA THR A 24 -8.50 9.14 38.08
C THR A 24 -8.64 10.57 37.58
N LEU A 25 -8.31 10.76 36.30
CA LEU A 25 -8.29 12.01 35.56
C LEU A 25 -9.52 12.89 35.84
N PRO A 26 -9.39 14.24 35.87
CA PRO A 26 -10.55 15.12 35.76
C PRO A 26 -11.27 14.83 34.43
N ALA A 27 -12.59 14.62 34.48
CA ALA A 27 -13.42 14.35 33.29
C ALA A 27 -13.44 15.51 32.27
N ALA A 28 -12.94 16.69 32.65
CA ALA A 28 -13.05 17.94 31.89
C ALA A 28 -12.13 18.06 30.65
N ASP A 29 -11.07 17.26 30.54
CA ASP A 29 -10.08 17.43 29.46
C ASP A 29 -10.48 16.80 28.12
N LEU A 30 -11.27 15.71 28.13
CA LEU A 30 -11.62 15.00 26.89
C LEU A 30 -12.34 15.89 25.87
N PRO A 31 -13.35 16.70 26.25
CA PRO A 31 -13.98 17.64 25.34
C PRO A 31 -13.02 18.69 24.77
N VAL A 32 -12.01 19.12 25.56
CA VAL A 32 -11.01 20.09 25.12
C VAL A 32 -10.07 19.46 24.09
N ILE A 33 -9.60 18.24 24.33
CA ILE A 33 -8.76 17.48 23.39
C ILE A 33 -9.52 17.21 22.09
N GLU A 34 -10.77 16.76 22.19
CA GLU A 34 -11.61 16.54 21.01
C GLU A 34 -11.78 17.83 20.20
N LYS A 35 -11.99 18.97 20.87
CA LYS A 35 -12.08 20.27 20.21
C LYS A 35 -10.79 20.60 19.45
N VAL A 36 -9.61 20.41 20.07
CA VAL A 36 -8.31 20.64 19.41
C VAL A 36 -8.16 19.78 18.15
N ILE A 37 -8.54 18.50 18.22
CA ILE A 37 -8.51 17.59 17.06
C ILE A 37 -9.45 18.09 15.95
N ARG A 38 -10.69 18.45 16.28
CA ARG A 38 -11.66 18.93 15.29
C ARG A 38 -11.25 20.26 14.66
N ASP A 39 -10.75 21.20 15.47
CA ASP A 39 -10.29 22.51 15.02
C ASP A 39 -9.07 22.40 14.08
N ASN A 40 -8.20 21.39 14.27
CA ASN A 40 -6.97 21.21 13.48
C ASN A 40 -7.23 20.98 11.99
N ILE A 41 -8.38 20.41 11.63
CA ILE A 41 -8.82 20.31 10.23
C ILE A 41 -9.91 21.34 9.93
N GLY A 42 -10.84 21.57 10.87
CA GLY A 42 -12.01 22.41 10.69
C GLY A 42 -11.72 23.88 10.37
N TRP A 43 -10.56 24.40 10.77
CA TRP A 43 -10.13 25.76 10.45
C TRP A 43 -10.19 26.08 8.94
N ALA A 44 -9.96 25.09 8.08
CA ALA A 44 -9.87 25.27 6.64
C ALA A 44 -11.22 25.67 6.01
N LEU A 45 -12.34 25.29 6.64
CA LEU A 45 -13.69 25.66 6.21
C LEU A 45 -13.93 27.17 6.25
N THR A 46 -13.26 27.86 7.18
CA THR A 46 -13.35 29.32 7.38
C THR A 46 -12.04 30.05 7.09
N LYS A 47 -10.98 29.32 6.73
CA LYS A 47 -9.59 29.80 6.63
C LYS A 47 -9.11 30.53 7.89
N ASP A 48 -9.52 30.06 9.07
CA ASP A 48 -9.13 30.62 10.36
C ASP A 48 -7.72 30.14 10.77
N ARG A 49 -6.69 30.80 10.22
CA ARG A 49 -5.30 30.46 10.51
C ARG A 49 -4.97 30.51 12.03
N PRO A 50 -5.33 31.55 12.79
CA PRO A 50 -5.09 31.57 14.24
C PRO A 50 -5.68 30.35 14.96
N LEU A 51 -6.84 29.85 14.53
CA LEU A 51 -7.42 28.62 15.06
C LEU A 51 -6.48 27.42 14.83
N LEU A 52 -5.99 27.21 13.60
CA LEU A 52 -5.03 26.12 13.32
C LEU A 52 -3.76 26.26 14.16
N GLU A 53 -3.17 27.46 14.19
CA GLU A 53 -1.97 27.76 14.97
C GLU A 53 -2.18 27.47 16.47
N SER A 54 -3.42 27.60 16.97
CA SER A 54 -3.78 27.26 18.35
C SER A 54 -3.80 25.75 18.65
N THR A 55 -3.85 24.90 17.62
CA THR A 55 -3.96 23.44 17.80
C THR A 55 -2.62 22.72 17.80
N LEU A 56 -1.56 23.32 17.24
CA LEU A 56 -0.27 22.68 17.00
C LEU A 56 0.82 23.21 17.93
N ALA A 57 1.80 22.35 18.21
CA ALA A 57 3.07 22.79 18.78
C ALA A 57 3.85 23.62 17.76
N GLN A 58 4.32 24.79 18.18
CA GLN A 58 5.02 25.75 17.32
C GLN A 58 6.54 25.70 17.56
N ASP A 59 7.13 24.51 17.46
CA ASP A 59 8.56 24.30 17.64
C ASP A 59 9.15 23.30 16.63
N GLU A 60 10.44 23.02 16.75
CA GLU A 60 11.20 22.12 15.86
C GLU A 60 10.82 20.65 16.03
N ARG A 61 10.09 20.27 17.09
CA ARG A 61 9.70 18.89 17.38
C ARG A 61 8.36 18.50 16.78
N LEU A 62 7.58 19.46 16.26
CA LEU A 62 6.36 19.15 15.53
C LEU A 62 6.69 18.17 14.39
N PHE A 63 5.98 17.06 14.30
CA PHE A 63 6.25 16.05 13.27
C PHE A 63 4.96 15.55 12.63
N ILE A 64 4.89 15.59 11.29
CA ILE A 64 3.70 15.16 10.55
C ILE A 64 4.12 14.14 9.49
N PHE A 65 3.62 12.91 9.61
CA PHE A 65 3.64 11.97 8.50
C PHE A 65 2.50 12.31 7.54
N ASN A 66 2.86 12.86 6.38
CA ASN A 66 1.93 13.13 5.30
C ASN A 66 1.59 11.83 4.57
N PRO A 67 0.48 11.77 3.82
CA PRO A 67 0.18 10.63 2.95
C PRO A 67 1.02 10.61 1.66
N THR A 68 2.10 11.41 1.61
CA THR A 68 3.14 11.46 0.58
C THR A 68 4.45 10.87 1.15
N PRO A 69 5.47 10.59 0.33
CA PRO A 69 6.74 10.07 0.83
C PRO A 69 7.46 10.97 1.84
N GLU A 70 7.22 12.29 1.77
CA GLU A 70 7.89 13.29 2.60
C GLU A 70 7.11 13.59 3.89
N ALA A 71 7.82 13.60 5.02
CA ALA A 71 7.30 14.10 6.29
C ALA A 71 7.52 15.62 6.42
N THR A 72 6.66 16.28 7.21
CA THR A 72 6.87 17.66 7.65
C THR A 72 7.55 17.65 9.02
N VAL A 73 8.72 18.28 9.14
CA VAL A 73 9.51 18.34 10.37
C VAL A 73 9.68 19.78 10.83
N GLY A 74 9.11 20.10 11.99
CA GLY A 74 9.15 21.40 12.62
C GLY A 74 8.09 22.38 12.12
N TRP A 75 7.74 23.34 12.99
CA TRP A 75 6.77 24.40 12.72
C TRP A 75 7.10 25.22 11.46
N GLN A 76 8.38 25.54 11.24
CA GLN A 76 8.81 26.37 10.11
C GLN A 76 8.57 25.70 8.75
N GLU A 77 8.63 24.36 8.68
CA GLU A 77 8.26 23.64 7.45
C GLU A 77 6.74 23.59 7.27
N PHE A 78 5.99 23.40 8.36
CA PHE A 78 4.53 23.36 8.33
C PHE A 78 3.91 24.66 7.79
N VAL A 79 4.38 25.82 8.25
CA VAL A 79 3.79 27.12 7.87
C VAL A 79 3.95 27.45 6.38
N LYS A 80 4.88 26.80 5.65
CA LYS A 80 5.01 26.97 4.19
C LYS A 80 3.75 26.47 3.46
N GLY A 81 3.01 25.54 4.04
CA GLY A 81 1.74 25.04 3.49
C GLY A 81 0.65 26.12 3.44
N PHE A 82 0.75 27.19 4.22
CA PHE A 82 -0.26 28.25 4.21
C PHE A 82 -0.38 28.96 2.86
N ASP A 83 0.68 29.03 2.06
CA ASP A 83 0.60 29.61 0.71
C ASP A 83 -0.41 28.85 -0.16
N PHE A 84 -0.47 27.52 -0.01
CA PHE A 84 -1.44 26.68 -0.70
C PHE A 84 -2.84 26.80 -0.09
N TRP A 85 -2.97 26.64 1.23
CA TRP A 85 -4.28 26.62 1.88
C TRP A 85 -4.99 27.98 1.90
N MET A 86 -4.23 29.08 1.87
CA MET A 86 -4.81 30.43 1.86
C MET A 86 -5.15 30.92 0.45
N ASP A 87 -4.67 30.26 -0.60
CA ASP A 87 -4.99 30.60 -2.00
C ASP A 87 -6.51 30.62 -2.22
N PRO A 88 -7.08 31.68 -2.84
CA PRO A 88 -8.52 31.78 -3.08
C PRO A 88 -9.12 30.62 -3.88
N ARG A 89 -8.29 29.94 -4.69
CA ARG A 89 -8.71 28.79 -5.50
C ARG A 89 -8.96 27.55 -4.65
N PHE A 90 -8.26 27.42 -3.53
CA PHE A 90 -8.50 26.37 -2.54
C PHE A 90 -9.69 26.73 -1.66
N LYS A 91 -10.66 25.83 -1.58
CA LYS A 91 -11.82 25.95 -0.69
C LYS A 91 -12.14 24.60 -0.06
N ALA A 92 -12.04 24.51 1.26
CA ALA A 92 -12.57 23.34 1.98
C ALA A 92 -14.09 23.32 1.87
N THR A 93 -14.67 22.14 1.65
CA THR A 93 -16.10 21.96 1.39
C THR A 93 -16.75 21.03 2.38
N HIS A 94 -16.02 20.06 2.92
CA HIS A 94 -16.57 19.08 3.85
C HIS A 94 -15.50 18.55 4.80
N LEU A 95 -15.90 18.41 6.07
CA LEU A 95 -15.14 17.75 7.11
C LEU A 95 -16.05 16.74 7.80
N ASP A 96 -15.60 15.50 7.89
CA ASP A 96 -16.21 14.49 8.75
C ASP A 96 -15.13 13.69 9.50
N ILE A 97 -15.38 13.42 10.77
CA ILE A 97 -14.48 12.66 11.65
C ILE A 97 -15.31 11.55 12.29
N ARG A 98 -15.04 10.33 11.87
CA ARG A 98 -15.73 9.11 12.28
C ARG A 98 -14.81 8.24 13.14
N GLU A 99 -15.41 7.40 13.97
CA GLU A 99 -14.70 6.44 14.84
C GLU A 99 -13.60 7.08 15.70
N LEU A 100 -13.81 8.33 16.14
CA LEU A 100 -12.84 9.04 16.98
C LEU A 100 -12.67 8.33 18.33
N ARG A 101 -11.44 7.88 18.58
CA ARG A 101 -11.00 7.32 19.86
C ARG A 101 -9.92 8.23 20.41
N ILE A 102 -10.06 8.63 21.66
CA ILE A 102 -9.10 9.48 22.37
C ILE A 102 -8.74 8.77 23.67
N ASP A 103 -7.45 8.58 23.87
CA ASP A 103 -6.88 8.00 25.08
C ASP A 103 -5.82 8.92 25.67
N ARG A 104 -5.47 8.67 26.94
CA ARG A 104 -4.53 9.50 27.69
C ARG A 104 -3.51 8.67 28.43
N SER A 105 -2.32 9.24 28.55
CA SER A 105 -1.26 8.73 29.41
C SER A 105 -1.67 8.80 30.88
N ARG A 106 -1.01 7.98 31.71
CA ARG A 106 -1.23 7.97 33.17
C ARG A 106 -0.75 9.25 33.85
N SER A 107 0.21 9.96 33.26
CA SER A 107 0.67 11.27 33.74
C SER A 107 -0.34 12.39 33.46
N GLY A 108 -1.29 12.17 32.55
CA GLY A 108 -2.37 13.12 32.24
C GLY A 108 -1.95 14.32 31.39
N ASP A 109 -0.67 14.43 31.03
CA ASP A 109 -0.08 15.50 30.21
C ASP A 109 0.10 15.09 28.74
N VAL A 110 -0.11 13.82 28.40
CA VAL A 110 -0.09 13.30 27.02
C VAL A 110 -1.40 12.62 26.68
N ALA A 111 -1.91 12.84 25.47
CA ALA A 111 -3.06 12.19 24.88
C ALA A 111 -2.74 11.68 23.47
N TRP A 112 -3.47 10.68 22.98
CA TRP A 112 -3.37 10.23 21.59
C TRP A 112 -4.76 9.91 21.04
N TRP A 113 -4.88 9.95 19.72
CA TRP A 113 -6.13 9.64 19.04
C TRP A 113 -5.94 8.79 17.80
N SER A 114 -7.05 8.18 17.39
CA SER A 114 -7.24 7.57 16.08
C SER A 114 -8.65 7.83 15.58
N CYS A 115 -8.81 8.11 14.29
CA CYS A 115 -10.10 8.26 13.63
C CYS A 115 -10.02 7.97 12.13
N ILE A 116 -11.19 7.97 11.50
CA ILE A 116 -11.35 8.06 10.04
C ILE A 116 -11.75 9.50 9.69
N LEU A 117 -11.01 10.10 8.76
CA LEU A 117 -11.14 11.50 8.35
C LEU A 117 -11.56 11.60 6.87
N ASP A 118 -12.60 12.39 6.64
CA ASP A 118 -12.84 13.04 5.35
C ASP A 118 -12.46 14.52 5.47
N ASP A 119 -11.45 14.94 4.72
CA ASP A 119 -11.01 16.33 4.58
C ASP A 119 -11.10 16.70 3.10
N LEU A 120 -12.25 17.22 2.69
CA LEU A 120 -12.59 17.42 1.28
C LEU A 120 -12.66 18.91 0.95
N GLY A 121 -12.24 19.23 -0.26
CA GLY A 121 -12.26 20.58 -0.78
C GLY A 121 -12.39 20.63 -2.29
N GLU A 122 -12.19 21.82 -2.82
CA GLU A 122 -12.09 22.07 -4.24
C GLU A 122 -10.92 23.01 -4.56
N TRP A 123 -10.34 22.83 -5.74
CA TRP A 123 -9.38 23.74 -6.35
C TRP A 123 -9.92 24.18 -7.71
N ASP A 124 -10.23 25.48 -7.86
CA ASP A 124 -10.87 26.01 -9.07
C ASP A 124 -12.13 25.21 -9.47
N GLY A 125 -12.95 24.83 -8.48
CA GLY A 125 -14.17 24.03 -8.65
C GLY A 125 -13.92 22.54 -8.95
N ARG A 126 -12.67 22.08 -8.99
CA ARG A 126 -12.34 20.65 -9.12
C ARG A 126 -12.23 20.00 -7.75
N PRO A 127 -12.89 18.87 -7.49
CA PRO A 127 -12.82 18.21 -6.20
C PRO A 127 -11.39 17.76 -5.89
N ILE A 128 -10.95 18.02 -4.67
CA ILE A 128 -9.67 17.58 -4.09
C ILE A 128 -9.92 17.14 -2.65
N GLY A 129 -8.87 16.60 -2.01
CA GLY A 129 -8.89 16.23 -0.60
C GLY A 129 -8.79 14.73 -0.38
N TRP A 130 -9.00 14.35 0.86
CA TRP A 130 -8.70 13.04 1.39
C TRP A 130 -9.97 12.41 1.96
N LYS A 131 -10.33 11.24 1.46
CA LYS A 131 -11.52 10.49 1.88
C LYS A 131 -11.12 9.18 2.54
N ASP A 132 -11.83 8.81 3.60
CA ASP A 132 -11.60 7.57 4.36
C ASP A 132 -10.13 7.42 4.82
N THR A 133 -9.56 8.55 5.25
CA THR A 133 -8.16 8.65 5.66
C THR A 133 -8.02 8.21 7.10
N ARG A 134 -7.10 7.30 7.40
CA ARG A 134 -6.74 6.98 8.78
C ARG A 134 -5.89 8.12 9.31
N TRP A 135 -6.40 8.77 10.35
CA TRP A 135 -5.71 9.86 11.00
C TRP A 135 -5.45 9.53 12.45
N THR A 136 -4.18 9.63 12.85
CA THR A 136 -3.73 9.37 14.21
C THR A 136 -2.81 10.49 14.66
N GLY A 137 -2.66 10.67 15.97
CA GLY A 137 -1.67 11.59 16.49
C GLY A 137 -1.56 11.61 18.00
N VAL A 138 -0.70 12.52 18.46
CA VAL A 138 -0.33 12.72 19.85
C VAL A 138 -0.46 14.19 20.21
N LEU A 139 -1.08 14.47 21.35
CA LEU A 139 -1.13 15.79 21.97
C LEU A 139 -0.33 15.80 23.27
N GLU A 140 0.30 16.93 23.56
CA GLU A 140 0.90 17.23 24.85
C GLU A 140 0.26 18.47 25.46
N ARG A 141 0.14 18.49 26.79
CA ARG A 141 -0.27 19.65 27.56
C ARG A 141 0.94 20.56 27.76
N ARG A 142 0.95 21.72 27.09
CA ARG A 142 2.02 22.71 27.11
C ARG A 142 1.47 24.07 27.52
N ASP A 143 2.06 24.66 28.56
CA ASP A 143 1.60 25.94 29.15
C ASP A 143 0.09 25.96 29.42
N GLY A 144 -0.42 24.84 29.95
CA GLY A 144 -1.84 24.66 30.28
C GLY A 144 -2.76 24.36 29.08
N ASN A 145 -2.24 24.30 27.85
CA ASN A 145 -3.02 24.07 26.64
C ASN A 145 -2.65 22.73 25.97
N TRP A 146 -3.64 22.03 25.42
CA TRP A 146 -3.39 20.85 24.60
C TRP A 146 -2.90 21.25 23.21
N ARG A 147 -1.77 20.69 22.78
CA ARG A 147 -1.15 20.95 21.47
C ARG A 147 -0.82 19.64 20.80
N ILE A 148 -1.18 19.50 19.53
CA ILE A 148 -0.74 18.41 18.67
C ILE A 148 0.77 18.56 18.45
N VAL A 149 1.51 17.55 18.87
CA VAL A 149 2.98 17.49 18.70
C VAL A 149 3.38 16.55 17.57
N GLN A 150 2.51 15.59 17.26
CA GLN A 150 2.71 14.66 16.17
C GLN A 150 1.38 14.23 15.57
N MET A 151 1.30 14.09 14.26
CA MET A 151 0.17 13.43 13.60
C MET A 151 0.59 12.65 12.35
N HIS A 152 -0.25 11.72 11.93
CA HIS A 152 0.01 10.82 10.81
C HIS A 152 -1.27 10.55 10.04
N PHE A 153 -1.23 10.79 8.74
CA PHE A 153 -2.28 10.49 7.78
C PHE A 153 -1.86 9.32 6.89
N SER A 154 -2.72 8.32 6.76
CA SER A 154 -2.51 7.22 5.83
C SER A 154 -3.81 6.82 5.16
N PHE A 155 -3.73 6.42 3.89
CA PHE A 155 -4.87 5.85 3.20
C PHE A 155 -4.94 4.36 3.47
N ALA A 156 -6.16 3.85 3.66
CA ALA A 156 -6.45 2.44 3.53
C ALA A 156 -6.43 2.06 2.04
N GLN A 157 -5.29 2.18 1.36
CA GLN A 157 -5.17 1.77 -0.03
C GLN A 157 -4.74 0.31 -0.10
N VAL A 158 -5.63 -0.53 -0.64
CA VAL A 158 -5.20 -1.60 -1.54
C VAL A 158 -5.01 -0.92 -2.89
N ARG A 159 -3.89 -0.20 -3.06
CA ARG A 159 -3.46 0.18 -4.40
C ARG A 159 -2.81 -1.08 -4.93
N ASP A 160 -3.49 -1.79 -5.81
CA ASP A 160 -2.79 -2.81 -6.58
C ASP A 160 -1.72 -2.07 -7.38
N PRO A 161 -0.43 -2.27 -7.09
CA PRO A 161 0.63 -1.57 -7.81
C PRO A 161 0.63 -1.97 -9.29
N VAL A 162 -0.11 -3.02 -9.64
CA VAL A 162 -0.15 -3.64 -10.94
C VAL A 162 -1.58 -3.70 -11.45
N GLY A 163 -1.83 -3.08 -12.60
CA GLY A 163 -3.05 -3.31 -13.35
C GLY A 163 -2.88 -4.46 -14.36
N ILE A 164 -3.97 -5.16 -14.65
CA ILE A 164 -4.01 -6.26 -15.62
C ILE A 164 -5.24 -6.15 -16.52
N ALA A 165 -5.06 -6.48 -17.80
CA ALA A 165 -6.13 -6.68 -18.76
C ALA A 165 -5.82 -7.94 -19.58
N VAL A 166 -6.87 -8.68 -19.93
CA VAL A 166 -6.76 -9.88 -20.76
C VAL A 166 -7.55 -9.67 -22.04
N GLN A 167 -6.91 -9.90 -23.17
CA GLN A 167 -7.55 -9.89 -24.48
C GLN A 167 -7.42 -11.28 -25.10
N THR A 168 -8.53 -11.84 -25.57
CA THR A 168 -8.55 -13.14 -26.24
C THR A 168 -8.63 -12.92 -27.75
N SER A 169 -7.80 -13.61 -28.53
CA SER A 169 -7.72 -13.38 -29.98
C SER A 169 -7.46 -14.65 -30.78
N GLY A 170 -7.84 -14.61 -32.07
CA GLY A 170 -7.59 -15.67 -33.03
C GLY A 170 -8.43 -16.94 -32.87
N PRO A 171 -8.32 -17.88 -33.82
CA PRO A 171 -9.09 -19.13 -33.82
C PRO A 171 -8.72 -20.08 -32.67
N PHE A 172 -7.54 -19.90 -32.06
CA PHE A 172 -7.05 -20.66 -30.92
C PHE A 172 -7.37 -20.02 -29.56
N ALA A 173 -8.08 -18.88 -29.56
CA ALA A 173 -8.44 -18.16 -28.34
C ALA A 173 -7.22 -17.85 -27.44
N VAL A 174 -6.14 -17.38 -28.05
CA VAL A 174 -4.91 -16.99 -27.34
C VAL A 174 -5.23 -15.83 -26.40
N ARG A 175 -4.87 -16.00 -25.13
CA ARG A 175 -5.00 -14.96 -24.10
C ARG A 175 -3.73 -14.11 -24.04
N THR A 176 -3.83 -12.90 -24.55
CA THR A 176 -2.80 -11.88 -24.39
C THR A 176 -3.03 -11.12 -23.08
N TYR A 177 -2.01 -11.03 -22.25
CA TYR A 177 -2.06 -10.29 -20.99
C TYR A 177 -1.33 -8.97 -21.14
N LEU A 178 -2.00 -7.88 -20.79
CA LEU A 178 -1.39 -6.57 -20.65
C LEU A 178 -1.30 -6.26 -19.16
N VAL A 179 -0.07 -6.21 -18.64
CA VAL A 179 0.24 -5.97 -17.23
C VAL A 179 0.99 -4.65 -17.14
N TRP A 180 0.63 -3.78 -16.19
CA TRP A 180 1.30 -2.48 -16.06
C TRP A 180 1.45 -2.05 -14.61
N ASP A 181 2.49 -1.25 -14.36
CA ASP A 181 2.65 -0.55 -13.10
C ASP A 181 1.75 0.71 -13.08
N GLU A 182 0.88 0.83 -12.08
CA GLU A 182 -0.11 1.91 -11.98
C GLU A 182 0.56 3.30 -11.84
N ALA A 183 1.74 3.36 -11.21
CA ALA A 183 2.43 4.62 -10.93
C ALA A 183 3.16 5.19 -12.16
N THR A 184 3.94 4.37 -12.85
CA THR A 184 4.80 4.75 -13.97
C THR A 184 4.09 4.65 -15.33
N ARG A 185 3.01 3.86 -15.37
CA ARG A 185 2.28 3.43 -16.58
C ARG A 185 3.13 2.56 -17.51
N GLU A 186 4.27 2.04 -17.05
CA GLU A 186 5.07 1.11 -17.83
C GLU A 186 4.38 -0.26 -17.90
N ALA A 187 4.38 -0.87 -19.07
CA ALA A 187 3.60 -2.07 -19.35
C ALA A 187 4.42 -3.17 -20.02
N ALA A 188 4.04 -4.41 -19.71
CA ALA A 188 4.46 -5.62 -20.39
C ALA A 188 3.26 -6.27 -21.08
N MET A 189 3.45 -6.73 -22.31
CA MET A 189 2.46 -7.52 -23.05
C MET A 189 2.97 -8.94 -23.19
N ILE A 190 2.21 -9.91 -22.69
CA ILE A 190 2.55 -11.33 -22.67
C ILE A 190 1.73 -12.05 -23.72
N ASP A 191 2.40 -12.81 -24.59
CA ASP A 191 1.80 -13.60 -25.67
C ASP A 191 0.88 -12.79 -26.58
N PRO A 192 1.44 -11.84 -27.36
CA PRO A 192 0.67 -11.00 -28.27
C PRO A 192 0.10 -11.82 -29.44
N GLY A 193 -1.12 -12.34 -29.22
CA GLY A 193 -1.88 -13.14 -30.17
C GLY A 193 -2.33 -12.34 -31.38
N SER A 194 -3.29 -12.86 -32.16
CA SER A 194 -3.68 -12.24 -33.43
C SER A 194 -4.75 -11.14 -33.26
N ALA A 195 -4.38 -9.90 -32.94
CA ALA A 195 -5.28 -8.73 -32.99
C ALA A 195 -4.50 -7.42 -32.73
N VAL A 196 -3.41 -7.17 -33.48
CA VAL A 196 -2.47 -6.08 -33.17
C VAL A 196 -3.13 -4.70 -32.99
N ASP A 197 -4.12 -4.34 -33.81
CA ASP A 197 -4.76 -3.02 -33.73
C ASP A 197 -5.58 -2.84 -32.44
N GLU A 198 -6.29 -3.88 -32.00
CA GLU A 198 -7.05 -3.85 -30.76
C GLU A 198 -6.14 -3.85 -29.53
N LEU A 199 -5.04 -4.61 -29.59
CA LEU A 199 -4.01 -4.62 -28.53
C LEU A 199 -3.39 -3.23 -28.37
N VAL A 200 -3.07 -2.57 -29.49
CA VAL A 200 -2.55 -1.20 -29.51
C VAL A 200 -3.58 -0.21 -29.00
N ALA A 201 -4.85 -0.34 -29.41
CA ALA A 201 -5.93 0.52 -28.94
C ALA A 201 -6.14 0.39 -27.42
N THR A 202 -6.08 -0.83 -26.88
CA THR A 202 -6.19 -1.09 -25.44
C THR A 202 -5.03 -0.43 -24.68
N LEU A 203 -3.81 -0.58 -25.18
CA LEU A 203 -2.61 0.01 -24.59
C LEU A 203 -2.67 1.54 -24.59
N GLN A 204 -3.04 2.15 -25.73
CA GLN A 204 -3.15 3.59 -25.90
C GLN A 204 -4.32 4.19 -25.11
N GLY A 205 -5.49 3.54 -25.13
CA GLY A 205 -6.67 3.98 -24.38
C GLY A 205 -6.43 4.00 -22.87
N LYS A 206 -5.52 3.17 -22.38
CA LYS A 206 -5.07 3.16 -20.98
C LYS A 206 -3.88 4.09 -20.71
N GLY A 207 -3.35 4.80 -21.71
CA GLY A 207 -2.20 5.70 -21.57
C GLY A 207 -0.92 4.99 -21.12
N LEU A 208 -0.73 3.73 -21.54
CA LEU A 208 0.38 2.88 -21.10
C LEU A 208 1.61 3.02 -22.01
N LYS A 209 2.78 2.80 -21.44
CA LYS A 209 4.09 2.81 -22.12
C LYS A 209 4.56 1.37 -22.28
N LEU A 210 4.46 0.80 -23.48
CA LEU A 210 4.95 -0.56 -23.72
C LEU A 210 6.47 -0.61 -23.57
N LYS A 211 6.96 -1.36 -22.59
CA LYS A 211 8.38 -1.58 -22.33
C LYS A 211 8.82 -2.99 -22.66
N TYR A 212 7.93 -3.96 -22.49
CA TYR A 212 8.28 -5.36 -22.61
C TYR A 212 7.25 -6.12 -23.45
N LEU A 213 7.76 -6.97 -24.34
CA LEU A 213 7.04 -8.00 -25.06
C LEU A 213 7.57 -9.33 -24.53
N LEU A 214 6.72 -10.11 -23.87
CA LEU A 214 7.13 -11.36 -23.22
C LEU A 214 6.42 -12.53 -23.87
N LEU A 215 7.15 -13.61 -24.12
CA LEU A 215 6.60 -14.84 -24.69
C LEU A 215 6.71 -15.96 -23.67
N THR A 216 5.61 -16.66 -23.43
CA THR A 216 5.60 -17.89 -22.63
C THR A 216 6.22 -19.04 -23.41
N HIS A 217 5.92 -19.15 -24.71
CA HIS A 217 6.45 -20.15 -25.64
C HIS A 217 6.35 -19.72 -27.11
N GLY A 218 7.02 -20.46 -28.01
CA GLY A 218 7.27 -20.07 -29.40
C GLY A 218 6.20 -20.41 -30.44
N HIS A 219 5.00 -20.83 -30.03
CA HIS A 219 3.97 -21.24 -30.99
C HIS A 219 3.41 -20.04 -31.78
N GLN A 220 3.04 -20.26 -33.04
CA GLN A 220 2.79 -19.19 -34.02
C GLN A 220 1.65 -18.24 -33.61
N ASP A 221 0.63 -18.77 -32.94
CA ASP A 221 -0.52 -18.03 -32.45
C ASP A 221 -0.18 -17.11 -31.27
N HIS A 222 0.86 -17.40 -30.48
CA HIS A 222 1.35 -16.54 -29.38
C HIS A 222 2.24 -15.39 -29.85
N VAL A 223 2.86 -15.52 -31.04
CA VAL A 223 3.75 -14.50 -31.63
C VAL A 223 3.10 -13.73 -32.78
N ALA A 224 1.82 -13.99 -33.09
CA ALA A 224 1.17 -13.52 -34.31
C ALA A 224 1.20 -12.00 -34.51
N SER A 225 1.20 -11.20 -33.43
CA SER A 225 1.31 -9.73 -33.52
C SER A 225 2.71 -9.19 -33.25
N LEU A 226 3.69 -10.05 -32.97
CA LEU A 226 5.01 -9.64 -32.47
C LEU A 226 5.74 -8.71 -33.43
N ASP A 227 5.82 -9.05 -34.72
CA ASP A 227 6.51 -8.24 -35.72
C ASP A 227 5.90 -6.84 -35.86
N ALA A 228 4.56 -6.78 -35.94
CA ALA A 228 3.85 -5.51 -36.04
C ALA A 228 4.02 -4.65 -34.78
N LEU A 229 4.02 -5.26 -33.59
CA LEU A 229 4.25 -4.55 -32.32
C LEU A 229 5.67 -4.00 -32.23
N ARG A 230 6.68 -4.72 -32.72
CA ARG A 230 8.06 -4.24 -32.73
C ARG A 230 8.28 -3.04 -33.65
N VAL A 231 7.59 -3.02 -34.79
CA VAL A 231 7.61 -1.86 -35.70
C VAL A 231 6.96 -0.65 -35.03
N ARG A 232 5.83 -0.85 -34.32
CA ARG A 232 5.10 0.23 -33.65
C ARG A 232 5.76 0.71 -32.35
N PHE A 233 6.47 -0.18 -31.66
CA PHE A 233 7.15 0.08 -30.39
C PHE A 233 8.60 -0.41 -30.46
N PRO A 234 9.47 0.25 -31.25
CA PRO A 234 10.85 -0.21 -31.46
C PRO A 234 11.70 -0.18 -30.18
N GLY A 235 11.27 0.55 -29.15
CA GLY A 235 11.92 0.59 -27.83
C GLY A 235 11.45 -0.50 -26.85
N ALA A 236 10.49 -1.35 -27.22
CA ALA A 236 10.05 -2.45 -26.37
C ALA A 236 11.03 -3.62 -26.45
N LEU A 237 11.43 -4.14 -25.29
CA LEU A 237 12.36 -5.26 -25.17
C LEU A 237 11.61 -6.59 -25.28
N LEU A 238 12.15 -7.52 -26.07
CA LEU A 238 11.58 -8.85 -26.25
C LEU A 238 12.24 -9.84 -25.28
N GLY A 239 11.44 -10.49 -24.44
CA GLY A 239 11.86 -11.56 -23.52
C GLY A 239 11.20 -12.90 -23.83
N TYR A 240 12.00 -13.96 -23.87
CA TYR A 240 11.56 -15.34 -24.03
C TYR A 240 12.60 -16.29 -23.41
N SER A 241 12.20 -17.54 -23.15
CA SER A 241 13.09 -18.58 -22.63
C SER A 241 14.07 -19.09 -23.69
N ASP A 242 15.34 -19.29 -23.35
CA ASP A 242 16.34 -19.89 -24.25
C ASP A 242 15.92 -21.29 -24.76
N ARG A 243 15.00 -21.99 -24.06
CA ARG A 243 14.45 -23.28 -24.49
C ARG A 243 13.57 -23.18 -25.74
N GLU A 244 12.95 -22.04 -25.97
CA GLU A 244 12.02 -21.78 -27.08
C GLU A 244 12.77 -21.26 -28.33
N ARG A 245 14.10 -21.22 -28.28
CA ARG A 245 14.93 -20.57 -29.29
C ARG A 245 14.83 -21.22 -30.67
N GLU A 246 14.70 -22.55 -30.74
CA GLU A 246 14.60 -23.26 -32.01
C GLU A 246 13.27 -22.94 -32.70
N ASP A 247 12.17 -22.94 -31.95
CA ASP A 247 10.83 -22.60 -32.44
C ASP A 247 10.70 -21.11 -32.78
N LEU A 248 11.42 -20.25 -32.05
CA LEU A 248 11.54 -18.81 -32.31
C LEU A 248 12.67 -18.46 -33.29
N GLY A 249 13.13 -19.40 -34.13
CA GLY A 249 14.34 -19.27 -34.96
C GLY A 249 14.47 -17.97 -35.78
N ALA A 250 13.36 -17.38 -36.25
CA ALA A 250 13.34 -16.08 -36.94
C ALA A 250 13.64 -14.86 -36.02
N TYR A 251 13.46 -15.03 -34.71
CA TYR A 251 13.62 -14.02 -33.67
C TYR A 251 14.93 -14.18 -32.86
N ALA A 252 15.73 -15.21 -33.15
CA ALA A 252 16.99 -15.50 -32.45
C ALA A 252 18.03 -14.35 -32.50
N GLY A 253 18.00 -13.53 -33.57
CA GLY A 253 18.88 -12.37 -33.74
C GLY A 253 18.49 -11.13 -32.92
N TRP A 254 17.36 -11.17 -32.22
CA TRP A 254 16.76 -10.00 -31.60
C TRP A 254 16.85 -10.00 -30.07
N ARG A 255 17.90 -10.63 -29.53
CA ARG A 255 18.20 -10.62 -28.10
C ARG A 255 18.37 -9.19 -27.59
N THR A 256 17.68 -8.88 -26.50
CA THR A 256 18.23 -7.97 -25.50
C THR A 256 18.56 -8.82 -24.28
N PRO A 257 19.83 -8.97 -23.90
CA PRO A 257 20.16 -9.69 -22.68
C PRO A 257 19.66 -8.84 -21.51
N PHE A 258 18.49 -9.15 -20.98
CA PHE A 258 18.03 -8.58 -19.72
C PHE A 258 19.06 -8.77 -18.59
N ALA A 259 19.91 -9.79 -18.71
CA ALA A 259 21.06 -10.02 -17.83
C ALA A 259 22.07 -8.86 -17.76
N ALA A 260 22.13 -7.96 -18.76
CA ALA A 260 23.06 -6.82 -18.77
C ALA A 260 22.45 -5.53 -18.19
N ALA A 261 21.15 -5.49 -17.92
CA ALA A 261 20.43 -4.26 -17.57
C ALA A 261 20.28 -4.03 -16.06
N ASP A 262 20.78 -4.93 -15.20
CA ASP A 262 20.43 -4.97 -13.76
C ASP A 262 18.91 -4.91 -13.52
N VAL A 263 18.13 -5.29 -14.54
CA VAL A 263 16.69 -5.48 -14.49
C VAL A 263 16.49 -6.94 -14.16
N ALA A 264 15.92 -7.22 -12.99
CA ALA A 264 15.63 -8.57 -12.56
C ALA A 264 14.79 -9.30 -13.62
N VAL A 265 15.40 -10.26 -14.32
CA VAL A 265 14.67 -11.26 -15.08
C VAL A 265 14.56 -12.52 -14.25
N ILE A 266 13.34 -12.79 -13.85
CA ILE A 266 12.97 -14.00 -13.14
C ILE A 266 12.52 -15.02 -14.19
N VAL A 267 13.42 -15.94 -14.58
CA VAL A 267 13.04 -17.32 -14.92
C VAL A 267 14.20 -18.29 -14.61
N ASN A 268 14.25 -18.82 -13.39
CA ASN A 268 14.78 -20.17 -13.12
C ASN A 268 13.95 -20.78 -11.96
N PRO A 269 13.07 -21.77 -12.22
CA PRO A 269 12.04 -22.17 -11.27
C PRO A 269 12.51 -23.02 -10.08
N THR A 270 13.79 -23.38 -9.96
CA THR A 270 14.25 -24.21 -8.82
C THR A 270 15.33 -23.59 -7.94
N ASP A 271 16.18 -22.68 -8.43
CA ASP A 271 17.40 -22.34 -7.67
C ASP A 271 17.57 -20.87 -7.29
N ASN A 272 16.71 -19.93 -7.70
CA ASN A 272 16.90 -18.50 -7.37
C ASN A 272 15.61 -17.69 -7.15
N LEU A 273 14.55 -18.33 -6.68
CA LEU A 273 13.37 -17.63 -6.20
C LEU A 273 13.43 -17.50 -4.66
N PRO A 274 13.13 -16.33 -4.05
CA PRO A 274 12.36 -16.38 -2.82
C PRO A 274 11.14 -17.24 -3.13
N THR A 275 10.97 -18.36 -2.44
CA THR A 275 10.03 -19.43 -2.79
C THR A 275 8.67 -18.89 -3.22
N PHE A 276 8.04 -19.52 -4.22
CA PHE A 276 6.70 -19.17 -4.72
C PHE A 276 5.64 -19.07 -3.59
N ASP A 277 5.91 -19.72 -2.46
CA ASP A 277 5.16 -19.60 -1.20
C ASP A 277 5.10 -18.18 -0.62
N GLY A 278 6.02 -17.28 -0.99
CA GLY A 278 6.16 -15.95 -0.37
C GLY A 278 5.57 -14.76 -1.13
N LEU A 279 5.40 -14.85 -2.47
CA LEU A 279 4.99 -13.68 -3.28
C LEU A 279 3.76 -13.93 -4.17
N GLY A 280 3.46 -15.17 -4.55
CA GLY A 280 2.40 -15.48 -5.52
C GLY A 280 1.25 -16.35 -5.00
N ALA A 281 1.44 -17.08 -3.91
CA ALA A 281 0.48 -18.07 -3.40
C ALA A 281 -0.43 -17.52 -2.28
N THR A 282 -0.88 -16.27 -2.37
CA THR A 282 -1.95 -15.80 -1.49
C THR A 282 -3.31 -16.13 -2.11
N MET A 283 -4.27 -16.53 -1.27
CA MET A 283 -5.66 -16.75 -1.70
C MET A 283 -6.27 -15.53 -2.38
N GLU A 284 -5.78 -14.35 -2.03
CA GLU A 284 -6.16 -13.08 -2.63
C GLU A 284 -5.68 -12.96 -4.09
N ASN A 285 -4.42 -13.29 -4.39
CA ASN A 285 -3.90 -13.28 -5.76
C ASN A 285 -4.53 -14.37 -6.63
N ALA A 286 -4.81 -15.55 -6.06
CA ALA A 286 -5.56 -16.59 -6.73
C ALA A 286 -7.00 -16.14 -7.07
N GLY A 287 -7.67 -15.44 -6.16
CA GLY A 287 -9.01 -14.87 -6.38
C GLY A 287 -9.04 -13.79 -7.46
N ARG A 288 -7.99 -12.95 -7.53
CA ARG A 288 -7.82 -11.91 -8.57
C ARG A 288 -7.61 -12.52 -9.95
N LEU A 289 -6.74 -13.51 -10.05
CA LEU A 289 -6.52 -14.26 -11.29
C LEU A 289 -7.80 -14.96 -11.76
N ALA A 290 -8.52 -15.62 -10.86
CA ALA A 290 -9.81 -16.25 -11.17
C ALA A 290 -10.86 -15.23 -11.63
N SER A 291 -10.95 -14.06 -10.98
CA SER A 291 -11.89 -12.98 -11.33
C SER A 291 -11.54 -12.32 -12.67
N ALA A 292 -10.27 -12.33 -13.07
CA ALA A 292 -9.80 -11.93 -14.39
C ALA A 292 -9.95 -13.04 -15.46
N GLY A 293 -10.57 -14.17 -15.12
CA GLY A 293 -10.81 -15.29 -16.04
C GLY A 293 -9.58 -16.16 -16.32
N VAL A 294 -8.54 -16.05 -15.47
CA VAL A 294 -7.32 -16.85 -15.56
C VAL A 294 -7.55 -18.18 -14.84
N GLN A 295 -7.35 -19.29 -15.56
CA GLN A 295 -7.36 -20.63 -14.95
C GLN A 295 -6.02 -20.86 -14.26
N VAL A 296 -6.05 -21.00 -12.93
CA VAL A 296 -4.86 -21.27 -12.11
C VAL A 296 -4.77 -22.79 -11.89
N LEU A 297 -3.71 -23.41 -12.42
CA LEU A 297 -3.40 -24.82 -12.20
C LEU A 297 -2.12 -24.90 -11.35
N PHE A 298 -2.24 -25.34 -10.09
CA PHE A 298 -1.06 -25.60 -9.27
C PHE A 298 -0.45 -26.96 -9.68
N SER A 299 0.84 -26.99 -10.05
CA SER A 299 1.59 -28.24 -10.24
C SER A 299 2.61 -28.41 -9.12
N GLY A 300 2.45 -29.45 -8.30
CA GLY A 300 3.37 -29.80 -7.20
C GLY A 300 3.01 -31.17 -6.58
N GLY A 301 4.01 -31.87 -6.04
CA GLY A 301 4.00 -33.32 -5.76
C GLY A 301 2.87 -33.89 -4.88
N ARG A 302 2.78 -35.24 -4.90
CA ARG A 302 1.69 -36.15 -4.41
C ARG A 302 0.96 -35.79 -3.10
N SER A 303 1.55 -34.99 -2.22
CA SER A 303 0.93 -34.50 -0.98
C SER A 303 -0.21 -33.49 -1.23
N LEU A 304 -0.11 -32.65 -2.28
CA LEU A 304 -1.09 -31.61 -2.56
C LEU A 304 -2.27 -32.13 -3.39
N THR A 305 -2.05 -33.12 -4.25
CA THR A 305 -3.14 -33.85 -4.91
C THR A 305 -4.02 -34.60 -3.91
N HIS A 306 -3.42 -35.11 -2.82
CA HIS A 306 -4.16 -35.74 -1.73
C HIS A 306 -5.00 -34.72 -0.94
N LEU A 307 -4.50 -33.51 -0.73
CA LEU A 307 -5.23 -32.41 -0.09
C LEU A 307 -6.35 -31.84 -0.98
N ALA A 308 -6.12 -31.72 -2.29
CA ALA A 308 -7.14 -31.33 -3.27
C ALA A 308 -8.26 -32.38 -3.40
N VAL A 309 -7.93 -33.68 -3.25
CA VAL A 309 -8.92 -34.77 -3.25
C VAL A 309 -9.67 -34.85 -1.91
N LEU A 310 -9.03 -34.55 -0.77
CA LEU A 310 -9.69 -34.46 0.53
C LEU A 310 -10.70 -33.30 0.57
N ALA A 311 -10.34 -32.12 0.05
CA ALA A 311 -11.20 -30.93 -0.03
C ALA A 311 -12.48 -31.16 -0.86
N ILE A 312 -12.38 -31.99 -1.91
CA ILE A 312 -13.51 -32.36 -2.78
C ILE A 312 -14.39 -33.46 -2.14
N ALA A 313 -13.83 -34.34 -1.28
CA ALA A 313 -14.53 -35.51 -0.73
C ALA A 313 -15.22 -35.29 0.64
N THR A 314 -14.84 -34.28 1.43
CA THR A 314 -15.37 -34.05 2.80
C THR A 314 -16.28 -32.81 2.96
N GLY A 315 -16.49 -32.00 1.92
CA GLY A 315 -17.66 -31.14 1.78
C GLY A 315 -17.86 -29.91 2.68
N MET A 316 -16.86 -29.40 3.40
CA MET A 316 -16.87 -27.99 3.84
C MET A 316 -16.49 -27.01 2.69
N ASP A 317 -16.81 -25.72 2.88
CA ASP A 317 -17.08 -24.69 1.83
C ASP A 317 -16.19 -23.39 1.87
N PRO A 318 -15.19 -23.18 0.96
CA PRO A 318 -14.48 -24.17 0.11
C PRO A 318 -13.77 -25.25 0.97
N ALA A 319 -14.16 -25.28 2.22
CA ALA A 319 -13.44 -25.23 3.45
C ALA A 319 -13.53 -26.54 4.20
N ALA A 320 -13.78 -27.65 3.48
CA ALA A 320 -13.56 -28.99 4.00
C ALA A 320 -12.12 -29.28 4.28
N ALA A 321 -11.27 -28.57 3.58
CA ALA A 321 -9.85 -28.58 3.71
C ALA A 321 -9.35 -27.45 2.82
#